data_AF-A0A1H9LPB4-F1
#
_entry.id   AF-A0A1H9LPB4-F1
#
_cell.length_a   1.000
_cell.length_b   1.000
_cell.length_c   1.000
_cell.angle_alpha   90.00
_cell.angle_beta   90.00
_cell.angle_gamma   90.00
#
_symmetry.space_group_name_H-M   'P 1'
#
loop_
_entity.id
_entity.type
_entity.pdbx_description
1 polymer ?
#
loop_
_entity_poly.entity_id
_entity_poly.type
_entity_poly.pdbx_seq_one_letter_code
_entity_poly.pdbx_strand_id
1 'polypeptide(L)'
;MNDQARETALRDAALAALRRGDIRVALAALDEMTDPPAMLLAQAHNRNGDLDGEAAALRRILDGDMRNLPALLAMGQNALRRGDERGSISWYRAALAQAAATGAPPQIQPLLQQAQTSIAQSSQKFEYHLTNAIRDLPPLPRIAQATDLLLGKTSLHLQQPSMFYFPGLPQRAFYERPEFDWVAPIEAMTDAIVAELVAVRTQEAEFAPYVQTSIDRPAPNNPLRDDPSWGAFYFWQNGAPVADNSARCPAVMAALAHAPMPRITGRSPNALWSLLKPCTHIQPHHGLLNTRLICHLPLLVPDDCALRVGAETRAWRKGEMLLFDDSIEHEAWNRSGETRIILLFEVWRPEIGMEEREALASLFQAIDAFGPAQIDNGA
;
A
#
# COMPACT_ATOMS: atom_id res chain seq x y z
N MET A 1 -26.99 -4.19 -61.48
CA MET A 1 -26.39 -4.82 -60.27
C MET A 1 -26.94 -4.04 -59.09
N ASN A 2 -27.61 -4.67 -58.13
CA ASN A 2 -28.16 -3.95 -56.96
C ASN A 2 -27.00 -3.19 -56.26
N ASP A 3 -27.22 -1.98 -55.77
CA ASP A 3 -26.18 -1.13 -55.15
C ASP A 3 -25.45 -1.88 -54.02
N GLN A 4 -26.18 -2.70 -53.27
CA GLN A 4 -25.61 -3.54 -52.22
C GLN A 4 -24.66 -4.64 -52.73
N ALA A 5 -24.90 -5.20 -53.92
CA ALA A 5 -24.02 -6.17 -54.55
C ALA A 5 -22.73 -5.51 -55.07
N ARG A 6 -22.83 -4.26 -55.54
CA ARG A 6 -21.66 -3.45 -55.94
C ARG A 6 -20.78 -3.13 -54.73
N GLU A 7 -21.37 -2.62 -53.64
CA GLU A 7 -20.65 -2.30 -52.40
C GLU A 7 -19.96 -3.53 -51.80
N THR A 8 -20.64 -4.69 -51.83
CA THR A 8 -20.04 -5.96 -51.37
C THR A 8 -18.85 -6.37 -52.25
N ALA A 9 -18.96 -6.24 -53.58
CA ALA A 9 -17.89 -6.56 -54.50
C ALA A 9 -16.67 -5.64 -54.32
N LEU A 10 -16.89 -4.34 -54.11
CA LEU A 10 -15.83 -3.36 -53.84
C LEU A 10 -15.10 -3.67 -52.53
N ARG A 11 -15.84 -3.98 -51.45
CA ARG A 11 -15.26 -4.39 -50.17
C ARG A 11 -14.40 -5.64 -50.29
N ASP A 12 -14.91 -6.66 -50.99
CA ASP A 12 -14.19 -7.93 -51.15
C ASP A 12 -12.94 -7.75 -52.05
N ALA A 13 -13.01 -6.89 -53.06
CA ALA A 13 -11.87 -6.49 -53.88
C ALA A 13 -10.81 -5.75 -53.05
N ALA A 14 -11.21 -4.81 -52.19
CA ALA A 14 -10.30 -4.10 -51.29
C ALA A 14 -9.60 -5.06 -50.31
N LEU A 15 -10.34 -6.00 -49.71
CA LEU A 15 -9.78 -7.04 -48.83
C LEU A 15 -8.80 -7.97 -49.58
N ALA A 16 -9.10 -8.33 -50.81
CA ALA A 16 -8.22 -9.16 -51.63
C ALA A 16 -6.95 -8.40 -52.03
N ALA A 17 -7.06 -7.12 -52.37
CA ALA A 17 -5.94 -6.25 -52.71
C ALA A 17 -5.01 -6.04 -51.50
N LEU A 18 -5.57 -5.77 -50.31
CA LEU A 18 -4.78 -5.68 -49.07
C LEU A 18 -4.07 -7.00 -48.74
N ARG A 19 -4.71 -8.16 -48.92
CA ARG A 19 -4.05 -9.46 -48.71
C ARG A 19 -2.86 -9.69 -49.64
N ARG A 20 -2.91 -9.15 -50.86
CA ARG A 20 -1.80 -9.21 -51.83
C ARG A 20 -0.77 -8.08 -51.68
N GLY A 21 -0.99 -7.12 -50.78
CA GLY A 21 -0.14 -5.95 -50.60
C GLY A 21 -0.33 -4.85 -51.65
N ASP A 22 -1.38 -4.91 -52.47
CA ASP A 22 -1.68 -3.91 -53.49
C ASP A 22 -2.50 -2.75 -52.90
N ILE A 23 -1.81 -1.81 -52.28
CA ILE A 23 -2.43 -0.72 -51.51
C ILE A 23 -3.19 0.26 -52.41
N ARG A 24 -2.67 0.50 -53.63
CA ARG A 24 -3.31 1.41 -54.59
C ARG A 24 -4.67 0.87 -55.04
N VAL A 25 -4.74 -0.42 -55.37
CA VAL A 25 -6.01 -1.05 -55.75
C VAL A 25 -6.98 -1.13 -54.57
N ALA A 26 -6.46 -1.33 -53.36
CA ALA A 26 -7.30 -1.32 -52.16
C ALA A 26 -7.94 0.05 -51.90
N LEU A 27 -7.15 1.13 -51.94
CA LEU A 27 -7.67 2.49 -51.75
C LEU A 27 -8.65 2.88 -52.86
N ALA A 28 -8.32 2.60 -54.13
CA ALA A 28 -9.23 2.89 -55.24
C ALA A 28 -10.59 2.18 -55.09
N ALA A 29 -10.59 0.91 -54.67
CA ALA A 29 -11.83 0.18 -54.42
C ALA A 29 -12.64 0.75 -53.24
N LEU A 30 -11.97 1.28 -52.20
CA LEU A 30 -12.63 1.90 -51.05
C LEU A 30 -13.16 3.30 -51.36
N ASP A 31 -12.46 4.09 -52.19
CA ASP A 31 -12.88 5.44 -52.60
C ASP A 31 -14.13 5.41 -53.50
N GLU A 32 -14.36 4.29 -54.22
CA GLU A 32 -15.57 4.07 -55.01
C GLU A 32 -16.80 3.67 -54.18
N MET A 33 -16.62 3.34 -52.89
CA MET A 33 -17.71 2.99 -51.98
C MET A 33 -18.41 4.24 -51.45
N THR A 34 -19.72 4.16 -51.26
CA THR A 34 -20.50 5.27 -50.69
C THR A 34 -20.20 5.46 -49.19
N ASP A 35 -20.02 4.35 -48.46
CA ASP A 35 -19.65 4.35 -47.05
C ASP A 35 -18.61 3.24 -46.77
N PRO A 36 -17.31 3.48 -47.04
CA PRO A 36 -16.29 2.47 -46.86
C PRO A 36 -16.14 2.08 -45.38
N PRO A 37 -15.98 0.77 -45.07
CA PRO A 37 -15.76 0.33 -43.69
C PRO A 37 -14.53 1.00 -43.08
N ALA A 38 -14.74 1.83 -42.06
CA ALA A 38 -13.71 2.70 -41.51
C ALA A 38 -12.44 1.97 -41.05
N MET A 39 -12.57 0.76 -40.49
CA MET A 39 -11.39 -0.04 -40.10
C MET A 39 -10.59 -0.54 -41.31
N LEU A 40 -11.26 -0.87 -42.41
CA LEU A 40 -10.60 -1.31 -43.65
C LEU A 40 -9.87 -0.13 -44.32
N LEU A 41 -10.50 1.05 -44.30
CA LEU A 41 -9.91 2.31 -44.75
C LEU A 41 -8.67 2.69 -43.92
N ALA A 42 -8.77 2.60 -42.59
CA ALA A 42 -7.64 2.84 -41.69
C ALA A 42 -6.45 1.89 -41.99
N GLN A 43 -6.70 0.60 -42.22
CA GLN A 43 -5.66 -0.37 -42.59
C GLN A 43 -5.01 -0.05 -43.94
N ALA A 44 -5.78 0.42 -44.92
CA ALA A 44 -5.26 0.82 -46.22
C ALA A 44 -4.35 2.06 -46.10
N HIS A 45 -4.79 3.11 -45.41
CA HIS A 45 -3.96 4.30 -45.15
C HIS A 45 -2.71 3.98 -44.32
N ASN A 46 -2.84 3.15 -43.28
CA ASN A 46 -1.72 2.70 -42.45
C ASN A 46 -0.59 2.10 -43.30
N ARG A 47 -0.95 1.19 -44.23
CA ARG A 47 -0.03 0.53 -45.15
C ARG A 47 0.49 1.43 -46.26
N ASN A 48 -0.28 2.45 -46.65
CA ASN A 48 0.15 3.49 -47.59
C ASN A 48 1.13 4.48 -46.96
N GLY A 49 1.26 4.48 -45.63
CA GLY A 49 2.05 5.48 -44.89
C GLY A 49 1.31 6.79 -44.64
N ASP A 50 0.01 6.86 -44.96
CA ASP A 50 -0.83 8.03 -44.75
C ASP A 50 -1.36 8.05 -43.32
N LEU A 51 -0.62 8.73 -42.44
CA LEU A 51 -0.94 8.80 -41.02
C LEU A 51 -2.21 9.63 -40.76
N ASP A 52 -2.49 10.65 -41.56
CA ASP A 52 -3.66 11.53 -41.40
C ASP A 52 -4.93 10.82 -41.85
N GLY A 53 -4.89 10.13 -43.00
CA GLY A 53 -5.98 9.29 -43.47
C GLY A 53 -6.31 8.14 -42.52
N GLU A 54 -5.28 7.49 -41.94
CA GLU A 54 -5.48 6.46 -40.91
C GLU A 54 -6.20 7.02 -39.69
N ALA A 55 -5.71 8.12 -39.12
CA ALA A 55 -6.29 8.72 -37.92
C ALA A 55 -7.74 9.20 -38.15
N ALA A 56 -8.03 9.80 -39.31
CA ALA A 56 -9.38 10.23 -39.68
C ALA A 56 -10.35 9.04 -39.78
N ALA A 57 -9.92 7.94 -40.41
CA ALA A 57 -10.73 6.72 -40.50
C ALA A 57 -10.97 6.08 -39.13
N LEU A 58 -9.95 6.01 -38.27
CA LEU A 58 -10.09 5.51 -36.89
C LEU A 58 -11.02 6.39 -36.04
N ARG A 59 -10.98 7.71 -36.23
CA ARG A 59 -11.87 8.63 -35.51
C ARG A 59 -13.34 8.38 -35.82
N ARG A 60 -13.69 8.10 -37.08
CA ARG A 60 -15.07 7.71 -37.45
C ARG A 60 -15.58 6.51 -36.63
N ILE A 61 -14.71 5.55 -36.32
CA ILE A 61 -15.05 4.40 -35.46
C ILE A 61 -15.27 4.87 -34.03
N LEU A 62 -14.34 5.67 -33.51
CA LEU A 62 -14.39 6.16 -32.12
C LEU A 62 -15.54 7.14 -31.85
N ASP A 63 -16.03 7.86 -32.86
CA ASP A 63 -17.19 8.74 -32.74
C ASP A 63 -18.48 7.93 -32.55
N GLY A 64 -18.56 6.70 -33.09
CA GLY A 64 -19.67 5.76 -32.88
C GLY A 64 -19.49 4.81 -31.70
N ASP A 65 -18.25 4.39 -31.44
CA ASP A 65 -17.85 3.51 -30.35
C ASP A 65 -16.52 4.01 -29.76
N MET A 66 -16.61 4.94 -28.80
CA MET A 66 -15.44 5.57 -28.14
C MET A 66 -14.51 4.56 -27.46
N ARG A 67 -14.97 3.34 -27.24
CA ARG A 67 -14.23 2.27 -26.55
C ARG A 67 -13.85 1.13 -27.48
N ASN A 68 -13.90 1.35 -28.80
CA ASN A 68 -13.50 0.37 -29.78
C ASN A 68 -12.02 -0.03 -29.62
N LEU A 69 -11.76 -1.23 -29.09
CA LEU A 69 -10.42 -1.71 -28.76
C LEU A 69 -9.43 -1.67 -29.94
N PRO A 70 -9.76 -2.24 -31.12
CA PRO A 70 -8.90 -2.12 -32.30
C PRO A 70 -8.56 -0.68 -32.66
N ALA A 71 -9.55 0.22 -32.63
CA ALA A 71 -9.33 1.61 -33.03
C ALA A 71 -8.45 2.37 -32.02
N LEU A 72 -8.65 2.15 -30.71
CA LEU A 72 -7.80 2.73 -29.67
C LEU A 72 -6.33 2.28 -29.81
N LEU A 73 -6.11 0.99 -30.07
CA LEU A 73 -4.75 0.45 -30.26
C LEU A 73 -4.10 1.01 -31.53
N ALA A 74 -4.85 1.09 -32.63
CA ALA A 74 -4.36 1.65 -33.89
C ALA A 74 -4.04 3.15 -33.76
N MET A 75 -4.84 3.93 -33.01
CA MET A 75 -4.54 5.33 -32.70
C MET A 75 -3.23 5.47 -31.91
N GLY A 76 -2.98 4.55 -30.97
CA GLY A 76 -1.71 4.51 -30.24
C GLY A 76 -0.51 4.24 -31.14
N GLN A 77 -0.64 3.30 -32.08
CA GLN A 77 0.40 3.01 -33.07
C GLN A 77 0.63 4.19 -34.05
N ASN A 78 -0.45 4.81 -34.53
CA ASN A 78 -0.38 5.99 -35.38
C ASN A 78 0.36 7.14 -34.67
N ALA A 79 0.04 7.40 -33.40
CA ALA A 79 0.73 8.41 -32.59
C ALA A 79 2.24 8.11 -32.42
N LEU A 80 2.62 6.85 -32.16
CA LEU A 80 4.03 6.45 -32.13
C LEU A 80 4.74 6.74 -33.46
N ARG A 81 4.12 6.42 -34.59
CA ARG A 81 4.69 6.66 -35.94
C ARG A 81 4.86 8.15 -36.25
N ARG A 82 4.07 9.02 -35.60
CA ARG A 82 4.22 10.48 -35.65
C ARG A 82 5.30 11.04 -34.72
N GLY A 83 5.89 10.20 -33.86
CA GLY A 83 6.80 10.64 -32.79
C GLY A 83 6.08 11.22 -31.57
N ASP A 84 4.75 11.11 -31.47
CA ASP A 84 3.99 11.51 -30.29
C ASP A 84 3.93 10.37 -29.27
N GLU A 85 5.05 10.15 -28.58
CA GLU A 85 5.15 9.12 -27.54
C GLU A 85 4.09 9.36 -26.45
N ARG A 86 3.84 10.60 -26.01
CA ARG A 86 2.86 10.90 -24.95
C ARG A 86 1.43 10.58 -25.38
N GLY A 87 1.05 11.00 -26.58
CA GLY A 87 -0.26 10.67 -27.16
C GLY A 87 -0.47 9.18 -27.29
N SER A 88 0.55 8.42 -27.73
CA SER A 88 0.44 6.96 -27.83
C SER A 88 0.12 6.28 -26.49
N ILE A 89 0.73 6.76 -25.39
CA ILE A 89 0.53 6.22 -24.05
C ILE A 89 -0.90 6.47 -23.57
N SER A 90 -1.45 7.64 -23.88
CA SER A 90 -2.85 7.96 -23.58
C SER A 90 -3.81 6.97 -24.26
N TRP A 91 -3.61 6.70 -25.55
CA TRP A 91 -4.42 5.75 -26.31
C TRP A 91 -4.28 4.31 -25.81
N TYR A 92 -3.05 3.86 -25.54
CA TYR A 92 -2.79 2.53 -25.01
C TYR A 92 -3.38 2.31 -23.62
N ARG A 93 -3.31 3.31 -22.72
CA ARG A 93 -3.96 3.22 -21.40
C ARG A 93 -5.47 3.09 -21.54
N ALA A 94 -6.09 3.84 -22.45
CA ALA A 94 -7.52 3.72 -22.70
C ALA A 94 -7.90 2.33 -23.24
N ALA A 95 -7.11 1.78 -24.16
CA ALA A 95 -7.32 0.43 -24.69
C ALA A 95 -7.18 -0.66 -23.62
N LEU A 96 -6.13 -0.60 -22.79
CA LEU A 96 -5.91 -1.58 -21.72
C LEU A 96 -6.99 -1.51 -20.64
N ALA A 97 -7.41 -0.30 -20.24
CA ALA A 97 -8.50 -0.13 -19.29
C ALA A 97 -9.81 -0.74 -19.82
N GLN A 98 -10.10 -0.54 -21.10
CA GLN A 98 -11.26 -1.14 -21.74
C GLN A 98 -11.17 -2.66 -21.80
N ALA A 99 -10.00 -3.21 -22.18
CA ALA A 99 -9.78 -4.65 -22.25
C ALA A 99 -9.92 -5.31 -20.88
N ALA A 100 -9.48 -4.64 -19.81
CA ALA A 100 -9.66 -5.12 -18.44
C ALA A 100 -11.14 -5.12 -18.01
N ALA A 101 -11.93 -4.15 -18.47
CA ALA A 101 -13.34 -4.03 -18.10
C ALA A 101 -14.27 -5.01 -18.86
N THR A 102 -14.02 -5.24 -20.16
CA THR A 102 -14.94 -6.04 -21.02
C THR A 102 -14.35 -7.34 -21.52
N GLY A 103 -13.10 -7.64 -21.17
CA GLY A 103 -12.32 -8.68 -21.83
C GLY A 103 -11.87 -8.25 -23.23
N ALA A 104 -11.00 -9.06 -23.84
CA ALA A 104 -10.49 -8.85 -25.19
C ALA A 104 -10.42 -10.16 -25.98
N PRO A 105 -10.81 -10.17 -27.27
CA PRO A 105 -10.67 -11.33 -28.13
C PRO A 105 -9.21 -11.80 -28.25
N PRO A 106 -8.94 -13.11 -28.40
CA PRO A 106 -7.59 -13.65 -28.53
C PRO A 106 -6.77 -13.01 -29.65
N GLN A 107 -7.42 -12.59 -30.74
CA GLN A 107 -6.77 -12.00 -31.92
C GLN A 107 -6.10 -10.64 -31.62
N ILE A 108 -6.56 -9.92 -30.59
CA ILE A 108 -6.06 -8.58 -30.23
C ILE A 108 -5.01 -8.65 -29.12
N GLN A 109 -4.85 -9.80 -28.47
CA GLN A 109 -3.89 -9.97 -27.37
C GLN A 109 -2.45 -9.55 -27.72
N PRO A 110 -1.91 -9.85 -28.91
CA PRO A 110 -0.58 -9.38 -29.29
C PRO A 110 -0.45 -7.84 -29.31
N LEU A 111 -1.52 -7.14 -29.74
CA LEU A 111 -1.54 -5.68 -29.77
C LEU A 111 -1.64 -5.08 -28.36
N LEU A 112 -2.39 -5.71 -27.46
CA LEU A 112 -2.46 -5.32 -26.05
C LEU A 112 -1.10 -5.51 -25.37
N GLN A 113 -0.40 -6.62 -25.65
CA GLN A 113 0.96 -6.85 -25.13
C GLN A 113 1.96 -5.82 -25.66
N GLN A 114 1.85 -5.42 -26.93
CA GLN A 114 2.66 -4.35 -27.49
C GLN A 114 2.37 -3.00 -26.83
N ALA A 115 1.10 -2.70 -26.56
CA ALA A 115 0.67 -1.50 -25.84
C ALA A 115 1.23 -1.47 -24.40
N GLN A 116 1.13 -2.60 -23.67
CA GLN A 116 1.73 -2.77 -22.34
C GLN A 116 3.25 -2.55 -22.37
N THR A 117 3.93 -3.14 -23.35
CA THR A 117 5.39 -2.99 -23.54
C THR A 117 5.77 -1.54 -23.79
N SER A 118 5.01 -0.83 -24.64
CA SER A 118 5.23 0.58 -24.93
C SER A 118 5.04 1.45 -23.68
N ILE A 119 4.03 1.16 -22.87
CA ILE A 119 3.80 1.84 -21.59
C ILE A 119 4.95 1.58 -20.62
N ALA A 120 5.38 0.33 -20.46
CA ALA A 120 6.49 -0.02 -19.59
C ALA A 120 7.80 0.68 -20.01
N GLN A 121 8.12 0.69 -21.31
CA GLN A 121 9.30 1.38 -21.84
C GLN A 121 9.24 2.89 -21.60
N SER A 122 8.07 3.52 -21.83
CA SER A 122 7.89 4.94 -21.55
C SER A 122 8.06 5.26 -20.06
N SER A 123 7.52 4.41 -19.18
CA SER A 123 7.69 4.56 -17.72
C SER A 123 9.16 4.46 -17.32
N GLN A 124 9.91 3.50 -17.87
CA GLN A 124 11.34 3.34 -17.61
C GLN A 124 12.17 4.55 -18.10
N LYS A 125 11.89 5.06 -19.30
CA LYS A 125 12.55 6.28 -19.81
C LYS A 125 12.29 7.47 -18.89
N PHE A 126 11.05 7.63 -18.42
CA PHE A 126 10.66 8.71 -17.52
C PHE A 126 11.33 8.60 -16.15
N GLU A 127 11.35 7.39 -15.57
CA GLU A 127 12.07 7.09 -14.34
C GLU A 127 13.56 7.43 -14.45
N TYR A 128 14.22 6.99 -15.52
CA TYR A 128 15.63 7.28 -15.76
C TYR A 128 15.88 8.79 -15.87
N HIS A 129 15.03 9.51 -16.61
CA HIS A 129 15.10 10.96 -16.74
C HIS A 129 15.00 11.66 -15.39
N LEU A 130 13.97 11.33 -14.59
CA LEU A 130 13.78 11.92 -13.26
C LEU A 130 14.93 11.60 -12.32
N THR A 131 15.34 10.34 -12.25
CA THR A 131 16.44 9.88 -11.39
C THR A 131 17.75 10.62 -11.71
N ASN A 132 18.02 10.87 -13.00
CA ASN A 132 19.17 11.67 -13.41
C ASN A 132 19.02 13.15 -13.05
N ALA A 133 17.83 13.72 -13.23
CA ALA A 133 17.58 15.13 -12.94
C ALA A 133 17.74 15.49 -11.46
N ILE A 134 17.50 14.52 -10.56
CA ILE A 134 17.60 14.72 -9.10
C ILE A 134 18.86 14.08 -8.48
N ARG A 135 19.77 13.53 -9.29
CA ARG A 135 20.91 12.72 -8.81
C ARG A 135 21.81 13.46 -7.81
N ASP A 136 22.04 14.75 -8.05
CA ASP A 136 22.97 15.56 -7.26
C ASP A 136 22.29 16.27 -6.07
N LEU A 137 20.98 16.04 -5.87
CA LEU A 137 20.29 16.55 -4.69
C LEU A 137 20.75 15.81 -3.42
N PRO A 138 20.72 16.49 -2.26
CA PRO A 138 20.96 15.80 -0.99
C PRO A 138 19.93 14.68 -0.78
N PRO A 139 20.28 13.65 0.02
CA PRO A 139 19.37 12.54 0.32
C PRO A 139 18.21 13.06 1.18
N LEU A 140 17.10 13.43 0.53
CA LEU A 140 15.88 13.93 1.16
C LEU A 140 14.80 12.83 1.10
N PRO A 141 14.51 12.12 2.21
CA PRO A 141 13.62 10.96 2.20
C PRO A 141 12.22 11.26 1.63
N ARG A 142 11.66 12.44 1.92
CA ARG A 142 10.36 12.85 1.41
C ARG A 142 10.34 13.08 -0.11
N ILE A 143 11.45 13.52 -0.70
CA ILE A 143 11.57 13.67 -2.15
C ILE A 143 11.70 12.30 -2.82
N ALA A 144 12.45 11.38 -2.21
CA ALA A 144 12.52 10.00 -2.68
C ALA A 144 11.14 9.33 -2.69
N GLN A 145 10.41 9.42 -1.55
CA GLN A 145 9.05 8.87 -1.44
C GLN A 145 8.08 9.51 -2.43
N ALA A 146 8.12 10.85 -2.61
CA ALA A 146 7.27 11.54 -3.58
C ALA A 146 7.58 11.10 -5.02
N THR A 147 8.84 10.83 -5.33
CA THR A 147 9.27 10.32 -6.64
C THR A 147 8.79 8.88 -6.85
N ASP A 148 8.89 8.02 -5.84
CA ASP A 148 8.38 6.65 -5.90
C ASP A 148 6.86 6.60 -6.07
N LEU A 149 6.12 7.51 -5.42
CA LEU A 149 4.67 7.69 -5.62
C LEU A 149 4.37 8.14 -7.06
N LEU A 150 5.10 9.14 -7.58
CA LEU A 150 4.93 9.62 -8.95
C LEU A 150 5.19 8.52 -9.99
N LEU A 151 6.16 7.65 -9.73
CA LEU A 151 6.54 6.54 -10.60
C LEU A 151 5.68 5.28 -10.39
N GLY A 152 4.77 5.29 -9.40
CA GLY A 152 3.93 4.14 -9.07
C GLY A 152 4.70 2.94 -8.49
N LYS A 153 5.90 3.19 -7.92
CA LYS A 153 6.71 2.18 -7.24
C LYS A 153 6.21 1.85 -5.85
N THR A 154 5.47 2.79 -5.25
CA THR A 154 4.82 2.64 -3.96
C THR A 154 3.43 3.25 -3.98
N SER A 155 2.61 2.89 -3.01
CA SER A 155 1.25 3.39 -2.84
C SER A 155 1.17 4.38 -1.69
N LEU A 156 0.14 5.24 -1.71
CA LEU A 156 -0.15 6.12 -0.58
C LEU A 156 -0.82 5.30 0.52
N HIS A 157 -0.20 5.25 1.70
CA HIS A 157 -0.76 4.65 2.89
C HIS A 157 -1.24 5.76 3.82
N LEU A 158 -2.54 5.76 4.11
CA LEU A 158 -3.20 6.71 5.00
C LEU A 158 -3.62 6.02 6.29
N GLN A 159 -3.79 6.81 7.35
CA GLN A 159 -4.44 6.39 8.58
C GLN A 159 -5.84 5.82 8.28
N GLN A 160 -6.08 4.58 8.69
CA GLN A 160 -7.34 3.85 8.59
C GLN A 160 -7.62 3.09 9.91
N PRO A 161 -7.75 3.80 11.04
CA PRO A 161 -8.08 3.19 12.32
C PRO A 161 -9.43 2.46 12.24
N SER A 162 -9.51 1.28 12.85
CA SER A 162 -10.68 0.42 12.75
C SER A 162 -11.82 0.79 13.70
N MET A 163 -11.61 1.69 14.67
CA MET A 163 -12.64 2.13 15.62
C MET A 163 -12.89 3.64 15.64
N PHE A 164 -11.85 4.46 15.79
CA PHE A 164 -12.03 5.91 15.90
C PHE A 164 -10.94 6.71 15.18
N TYR A 165 -11.39 7.69 14.39
CA TYR A 165 -10.56 8.61 13.63
C TYR A 165 -10.67 10.03 14.18
N PHE A 166 -9.59 10.55 14.75
CA PHE A 166 -9.45 11.95 15.13
C PHE A 166 -8.94 12.78 13.94
N PRO A 167 -9.68 13.82 13.50
CA PRO A 167 -9.33 14.59 12.32
C PRO A 167 -8.13 15.52 12.55
N GLY A 168 -7.47 15.93 11.46
CA GLY A 168 -6.43 16.96 11.48
C GLY A 168 -5.02 16.48 11.84
N LEU A 169 -4.84 15.20 12.20
CA LEU A 169 -3.52 14.63 12.51
C LEU A 169 -2.68 14.39 11.24
N PRO A 170 -1.34 14.53 11.33
CA PRO A 170 -0.46 14.34 10.18
C PRO A 170 -0.33 12.85 9.78
N GLN A 171 -0.21 12.59 8.48
CA GLN A 171 -0.02 11.25 7.90
C GLN A 171 1.46 10.83 7.98
N ARG A 172 1.91 10.43 9.17
CA ARG A 172 3.31 10.06 9.45
C ARG A 172 3.37 8.60 9.88
N ALA A 173 4.12 7.77 9.15
CA ALA A 173 4.36 6.38 9.50
C ALA A 173 5.19 6.26 10.78
N PHE A 174 6.35 6.92 10.81
CA PHE A 174 7.26 6.93 11.94
C PHE A 174 7.47 8.32 12.51
N TYR A 175 7.79 8.36 13.80
CA TYR A 175 8.24 9.52 14.53
C TYR A 175 9.67 9.29 15.02
N GLU A 176 10.52 10.31 14.92
CA GLU A 176 11.94 10.18 15.22
C GLU A 176 12.20 10.39 16.71
N ARG A 177 13.11 9.58 17.26
CA ARG A 177 13.49 9.59 18.67
C ARG A 177 13.84 10.98 19.23
N PRO A 178 14.61 11.83 18.52
CA PRO A 178 14.97 13.16 19.03
C PRO A 178 13.79 14.14 19.15
N GLU A 179 12.61 13.81 18.62
CA GLU A 179 11.40 14.62 18.80
C GLU A 179 10.82 14.51 20.23
N PHE A 180 11.34 13.59 21.06
CA PHE A 180 10.78 13.28 22.38
C PHE A 180 11.84 13.19 23.47
N ASP A 181 11.82 14.15 24.41
CA ASP A 181 12.77 14.21 25.53
C ASP A 181 12.72 12.99 26.47
N TRP A 182 11.59 12.27 26.49
CA TRP A 182 11.37 11.09 27.32
C TRP A 182 11.95 9.80 26.72
N VAL A 183 12.34 9.78 25.43
CA VAL A 183 12.86 8.57 24.77
C VAL A 183 14.25 8.20 25.30
N ALA A 184 15.19 9.14 25.35
CA ALA A 184 16.57 8.85 25.77
C ALA A 184 16.66 8.31 27.23
N PRO A 185 15.91 8.84 28.21
CA PRO A 185 15.83 8.22 29.55
C PRO A 185 15.35 6.76 29.53
N ILE A 186 14.38 6.42 28.69
CA ILE A 186 13.87 5.04 28.55
C ILE A 186 14.93 4.13 27.90
N GLU A 187 15.55 4.58 26.81
CA GLU A 187 16.61 3.84 26.12
C GLU A 187 17.80 3.56 27.07
N ALA A 188 18.13 4.49 27.96
CA ALA A 188 19.18 4.30 28.97
C ALA A 188 18.88 3.17 29.98
N MET A 189 17.61 2.78 30.12
CA MET A 189 17.20 1.67 31.01
C MET A 189 17.18 0.30 30.32
N THR A 190 17.55 0.22 29.03
CA THR A 190 17.47 -1.02 28.23
C THR A 190 18.13 -2.22 28.91
N ASP A 191 19.37 -2.09 29.38
CA ASP A 191 20.08 -3.23 29.96
C ASP A 191 19.49 -3.70 31.29
N ALA A 192 18.96 -2.77 32.10
CA ALA A 192 18.23 -3.12 33.32
C ALA A 192 16.93 -3.88 32.99
N ILE A 193 16.18 -3.42 31.99
CA ILE A 193 14.97 -4.09 31.50
C ILE A 193 15.30 -5.48 30.93
N VAL A 194 16.41 -5.63 30.21
CA VAL A 194 16.86 -6.93 29.69
C VAL A 194 17.22 -7.88 30.82
N ALA A 195 17.84 -7.41 31.90
CA ALA A 195 18.12 -8.24 33.07
C ALA A 195 16.84 -8.76 33.73
N GLU A 196 15.81 -7.90 33.86
CA GLU A 196 14.48 -8.31 34.36
C GLU A 196 13.82 -9.34 33.44
N LEU A 197 13.87 -9.11 32.12
CA LEU A 197 13.35 -10.04 31.12
C LEU A 197 14.01 -11.43 31.23
N VAL A 198 15.33 -11.49 31.38
CA VAL A 198 16.06 -12.76 31.55
C VAL A 198 15.65 -13.47 32.85
N ALA A 199 15.50 -12.72 33.95
CA ALA A 199 15.07 -13.27 35.23
C ALA A 199 13.64 -13.85 35.15
N VAL A 200 12.71 -13.12 34.54
CA VAL A 200 11.33 -13.58 34.32
C VAL A 200 11.31 -14.82 33.43
N ARG A 201 12.03 -14.83 32.31
CA ARG A 201 12.05 -15.95 31.36
C ARG A 201 12.68 -17.23 31.89
N THR A 202 13.48 -17.14 32.95
CA THR A 202 14.00 -18.33 33.66
C THR A 202 12.87 -19.06 34.40
N GLN A 203 11.84 -18.34 34.85
CA GLN A 203 10.69 -18.88 35.56
C GLN A 203 9.52 -19.19 34.62
N GLU A 204 9.36 -18.37 33.57
CA GLU A 204 8.24 -18.38 32.65
C GLU A 204 8.74 -18.20 31.22
N ALA A 205 9.08 -19.31 30.57
CA ALA A 205 9.72 -19.30 29.26
C ALA A 205 8.78 -18.85 28.13
N GLU A 206 7.47 -19.05 28.30
CA GLU A 206 6.41 -18.73 27.34
C GLU A 206 5.46 -17.68 27.91
N PHE A 207 5.00 -16.77 27.07
CA PHE A 207 3.98 -15.79 27.42
C PHE A 207 2.63 -16.20 26.85
N ALA A 208 1.54 -15.77 27.49
CA ALA A 208 0.20 -16.01 26.97
C ALA A 208 0.04 -15.42 25.55
N PRO A 209 -0.75 -16.05 24.66
CA PRO A 209 -1.00 -15.51 23.32
C PRO A 209 -1.50 -14.06 23.37
N TYR A 210 -1.02 -13.23 22.45
CA TYR A 210 -1.41 -11.82 22.35
C TYR A 210 -2.88 -11.69 21.93
N VAL A 211 -3.28 -12.44 20.90
CA VAL A 211 -4.66 -12.50 20.42
C VAL A 211 -5.33 -13.72 21.04
N GLN A 212 -6.38 -13.50 21.83
CA GLN A 212 -7.09 -14.57 22.54
C GLN A 212 -8.56 -14.65 22.14
N THR A 213 -9.10 -15.86 22.08
CA THR A 213 -10.53 -16.07 21.95
C THR A 213 -11.24 -15.73 23.27
N SER A 214 -12.35 -14.99 23.17
CA SER A 214 -13.28 -14.77 24.29
C SER A 214 -14.53 -15.61 24.09
N ILE A 215 -15.05 -16.21 25.16
CA ILE A 215 -16.27 -17.04 25.13
C ILE A 215 -17.48 -16.21 24.68
N ASP A 216 -17.51 -14.92 25.03
CA ASP A 216 -18.66 -14.04 24.80
C ASP A 216 -18.53 -13.19 23.52
N ARG A 217 -17.53 -13.48 22.66
CA ARG A 217 -17.25 -12.71 21.44
C ARG A 217 -16.96 -13.62 20.24
N PRO A 218 -17.25 -13.16 19.01
CA PRO A 218 -16.73 -13.81 17.82
C PRO A 218 -15.21 -13.91 17.89
N ALA A 219 -14.68 -15.06 17.46
CA ALA A 219 -13.25 -15.28 17.42
C ALA A 219 -12.57 -14.27 16.46
N PRO A 220 -11.45 -13.65 16.86
CA PRO A 220 -10.66 -12.77 16.00
C PRO A 220 -10.29 -13.39 14.65
N ASN A 221 -10.39 -12.64 13.55
CA ASN A 221 -9.90 -13.08 12.24
C ASN A 221 -8.38 -12.89 12.11
N ASN A 222 -7.62 -13.53 13.00
CA ASN A 222 -6.16 -13.44 13.03
C ASN A 222 -5.55 -14.86 12.96
N PRO A 223 -4.62 -15.14 12.04
CA PRO A 223 -3.93 -16.44 11.97
C PRO A 223 -3.17 -16.83 13.25
N LEU A 224 -2.76 -15.85 14.06
CA LEU A 224 -2.03 -16.03 15.31
C LEU A 224 -2.95 -16.03 16.55
N ARG A 225 -4.26 -16.22 16.35
CA ARG A 225 -5.23 -16.34 17.44
C ARG A 225 -4.95 -17.58 18.29
N ASP A 226 -4.85 -17.38 19.60
CA ASP A 226 -4.50 -18.40 20.59
C ASP A 226 -3.13 -19.08 20.31
N ASP A 227 -2.28 -18.44 19.50
CA ASP A 227 -0.95 -18.95 19.12
C ASP A 227 0.14 -18.33 20.01
N PRO A 228 0.89 -19.13 20.79
CA PRO A 228 1.96 -18.63 21.65
C PRO A 228 3.19 -18.15 20.85
N SER A 229 3.19 -18.27 19.52
CA SER A 229 4.22 -17.70 18.64
C SER A 229 4.19 -16.17 18.65
N TRP A 230 3.05 -15.58 18.99
CA TRP A 230 2.93 -14.16 19.33
C TRP A 230 2.43 -14.02 20.77
N GLY A 231 3.37 -13.80 21.69
CA GLY A 231 3.11 -13.78 23.13
C GLY A 231 3.11 -12.38 23.74
N ALA A 232 2.39 -12.22 24.86
CA ALA A 232 2.21 -10.98 25.59
C ALA A 232 2.43 -11.16 27.11
N PHE A 233 3.32 -10.36 27.69
CA PHE A 233 3.51 -10.27 29.14
C PHE A 233 3.20 -8.85 29.61
N TYR A 234 1.99 -8.64 30.15
CA TYR A 234 1.46 -7.31 30.45
C TYR A 234 1.99 -6.73 31.77
N PHE A 235 2.35 -5.44 31.73
CA PHE A 235 2.61 -4.59 32.90
C PHE A 235 1.43 -3.65 33.17
N TRP A 236 0.82 -3.16 32.10
CA TRP A 236 -0.45 -2.45 32.10
C TRP A 236 -1.37 -3.09 31.07
N GLN A 237 -2.60 -3.38 31.48
CA GLN A 237 -3.62 -3.92 30.59
C GLN A 237 -4.94 -3.17 30.83
N ASN A 238 -5.53 -2.62 29.77
CA ASN A 238 -6.80 -1.92 29.83
C ASN A 238 -6.85 -0.82 30.91
N GLY A 239 -5.75 -0.08 31.07
CA GLY A 239 -5.65 1.01 32.04
C GLY A 239 -5.38 0.62 33.48
N ALA A 240 -5.18 -0.67 33.78
CA ALA A 240 -4.82 -1.14 35.11
C ALA A 240 -3.42 -1.79 35.11
N PRO A 241 -2.61 -1.60 36.17
CA PRO A 241 -1.34 -2.29 36.30
C PRO A 241 -1.58 -3.78 36.64
N VAL A 242 -0.77 -4.65 36.06
CA VAL A 242 -0.72 -6.07 36.42
C VAL A 242 0.24 -6.19 37.61
N ALA A 243 -0.31 -6.28 38.82
CA ALA A 243 0.43 -6.11 40.07
C ALA A 243 1.66 -7.02 40.20
N ASP A 244 1.49 -8.32 39.95
CA ASP A 244 2.58 -9.30 40.08
C ASP A 244 3.72 -9.04 39.09
N ASN A 245 3.38 -8.77 37.83
CA ASN A 245 4.36 -8.48 36.77
C ASN A 245 5.09 -7.16 37.03
N SER A 246 4.35 -6.15 37.49
CA SER A 246 4.90 -4.82 37.84
C SER A 246 5.87 -4.90 39.01
N ALA A 247 5.55 -5.70 40.04
CA ALA A 247 6.42 -5.90 41.21
C ALA A 247 7.73 -6.64 40.85
N ARG A 248 7.69 -7.54 39.87
CA ARG A 248 8.85 -8.29 39.38
C ARG A 248 9.78 -7.46 38.48
N CYS A 249 9.27 -6.38 37.88
CA CYS A 249 9.98 -5.61 36.85
C CYS A 249 10.01 -4.10 37.16
N PRO A 250 10.64 -3.67 38.28
CA PRO A 250 10.71 -2.27 38.67
C PRO A 250 11.40 -1.35 37.65
N ALA A 251 12.39 -1.82 36.88
CA ALA A 251 13.06 -1.04 35.85
C ALA A 251 12.13 -0.77 34.66
N VAL A 252 11.31 -1.75 34.25
CA VAL A 252 10.24 -1.50 33.27
C VAL A 252 9.29 -0.42 33.77
N MET A 253 8.83 -0.52 35.02
CA MET A 253 7.89 0.45 35.59
C MET A 253 8.49 1.85 35.70
N ALA A 254 9.77 1.95 36.08
CA ALA A 254 10.50 3.21 36.11
C ALA A 254 10.67 3.82 34.70
N ALA A 255 10.98 2.99 33.69
CA ALA A 255 11.06 3.45 32.31
C ALA A 255 9.71 3.99 31.80
N LEU A 256 8.62 3.24 32.00
CA LEU A 256 7.27 3.64 31.59
C LEU A 256 6.79 4.94 32.28
N ALA A 257 7.35 5.30 33.45
CA ALA A 257 7.03 6.54 34.13
C ALA A 257 7.52 7.80 33.40
N HIS A 258 8.49 7.68 32.49
CA HIS A 258 8.95 8.80 31.65
C HIS A 258 7.97 9.12 30.51
N ALA A 259 7.24 8.13 30.00
CA ALA A 259 6.42 8.27 28.81
C ALA A 259 5.06 8.94 29.12
N PRO A 260 4.55 9.81 28.23
CA PRO A 260 3.23 10.44 28.36
C PRO A 260 2.12 9.46 27.93
N MET A 261 2.02 8.33 28.63
CA MET A 261 1.05 7.28 28.33
C MET A 261 -0.39 7.76 28.57
N PRO A 262 -1.34 7.42 27.68
CA PRO A 262 -2.75 7.75 27.87
C PRO A 262 -3.31 7.07 29.11
N ARG A 263 -4.01 7.84 29.96
CA ARG A 263 -4.68 7.36 31.17
C ARG A 263 -6.19 7.40 30.96
N ILE A 264 -6.76 6.26 30.58
CA ILE A 264 -8.17 6.11 30.23
C ILE A 264 -8.69 4.84 30.91
N THR A 265 -9.50 5.01 31.94
CA THR A 265 -10.03 3.91 32.75
C THR A 265 -10.66 2.82 31.90
N GLY A 266 -10.22 1.57 32.08
CA GLY A 266 -10.77 0.42 31.37
C GLY A 266 -10.25 0.22 29.95
N ARG A 267 -9.31 1.06 29.48
CA ARG A 267 -8.84 1.06 28.09
C ARG A 267 -7.33 1.23 27.93
N SER A 268 -6.77 2.25 28.59
CA SER A 268 -5.37 2.66 28.41
C SER A 268 -4.74 3.14 29.72
N PRO A 269 -3.45 2.87 29.96
CA PRO A 269 -2.50 2.38 28.97
C PRO A 269 -2.54 0.85 28.83
N ASN A 270 -2.00 0.40 27.70
CA ASN A 270 -1.42 -0.93 27.52
C ASN A 270 0.10 -0.82 27.45
N ALA A 271 0.78 -1.68 28.21
CA ALA A 271 2.23 -1.83 28.17
C ALA A 271 2.60 -3.28 28.45
N LEU A 272 3.41 -3.90 27.60
CA LEU A 272 3.74 -5.32 27.67
C LEU A 272 5.11 -5.62 27.06
N TRP A 273 5.70 -6.76 27.41
CA TRP A 273 6.66 -7.39 26.51
C TRP A 273 5.91 -8.15 25.41
N SER A 274 6.18 -7.77 24.16
CA SER A 274 5.67 -8.48 22.99
C SER A 274 6.76 -9.42 22.47
N LEU A 275 6.46 -10.72 22.51
CA LEU A 275 7.33 -11.80 22.06
C LEU A 275 6.88 -12.28 20.68
N LEU A 276 7.83 -12.45 19.76
CA LEU A 276 7.59 -13.09 18.48
C LEU A 276 8.59 -14.24 18.27
N LYS A 277 8.09 -15.47 18.20
CA LYS A 277 8.90 -16.69 17.99
C LYS A 277 9.55 -16.70 16.59
N PRO A 278 10.58 -17.55 16.36
CA PRO A 278 11.21 -17.73 15.05
C PRO A 278 10.18 -17.94 13.92
N CYS A 279 10.53 -17.52 12.71
CA CYS A 279 9.75 -17.72 11.49
C CYS A 279 8.27 -17.26 11.56
N THR A 280 7.95 -16.27 12.39
CA THR A 280 6.57 -15.80 12.59
C THR A 280 6.34 -14.45 11.91
N HIS A 281 5.16 -14.27 11.30
CA HIS A 281 4.76 -13.06 10.58
C HIS A 281 3.37 -12.62 11.01
N ILE A 282 3.29 -11.44 11.61
CA ILE A 282 2.03 -10.73 11.89
C ILE A 282 1.60 -10.07 10.59
N GLN A 283 0.42 -10.43 10.10
CA GLN A 283 -0.11 -9.95 8.82
C GLN A 283 -0.38 -8.43 8.83
N PRO A 284 -0.46 -7.78 7.64
CA PRO A 284 -0.86 -6.39 7.54
C PRO A 284 -2.22 -6.13 8.20
N HIS A 285 -2.26 -5.16 9.11
CA HIS A 285 -3.47 -4.75 9.84
C HIS A 285 -3.41 -3.27 10.23
N HIS A 286 -4.48 -2.77 10.85
CA HIS A 286 -4.58 -1.39 11.35
C HIS A 286 -4.97 -1.40 12.83
N GLY A 287 -4.40 -0.46 13.58
CA GLY A 287 -4.74 -0.20 14.96
C GLY A 287 -6.16 0.35 15.12
N LEU A 288 -6.66 0.32 16.35
CA LEU A 288 -8.02 0.78 16.67
C LEU A 288 -8.18 2.31 16.58
N LEU A 289 -7.13 3.05 16.92
CA LEU A 289 -7.17 4.49 17.19
C LEU A 289 -6.00 5.18 16.48
N ASN A 290 -6.24 6.35 15.89
CA ASN A 290 -5.14 7.21 15.40
C ASN A 290 -4.67 8.25 16.43
N THR A 291 -5.25 8.27 17.64
CA THR A 291 -4.95 9.24 18.69
C THR A 291 -3.72 8.89 19.53
N ARG A 292 -3.10 7.74 19.26
CA ARG A 292 -1.91 7.24 19.96
C ARG A 292 -0.78 6.96 18.98
N LEU A 293 0.43 6.87 19.50
CA LEU A 293 1.55 6.17 18.86
C LEU A 293 1.81 4.88 19.62
N ILE A 294 2.23 3.86 18.90
CA ILE A 294 2.81 2.65 19.48
C ILE A 294 4.33 2.81 19.51
N CYS A 295 4.90 2.53 20.68
CA CYS A 295 6.31 2.65 20.97
C CYS A 295 6.90 1.26 21.21
N HIS A 296 7.97 0.95 20.51
CA HIS A 296 8.73 -0.30 20.64
C HIS A 296 10.13 0.02 21.15
N LEU A 297 10.48 -0.40 22.37
CA LEU A 297 11.87 -0.48 22.84
C LEU A 297 12.40 -1.90 22.61
N PRO A 298 13.35 -2.11 21.69
CA PRO A 298 13.82 -3.46 21.38
C PRO A 298 14.79 -4.00 22.44
N LEU A 299 14.54 -5.21 22.93
CA LEU A 299 15.28 -5.81 24.04
C LEU A 299 16.15 -6.99 23.59
N LEU A 300 15.51 -7.94 22.90
CA LEU A 300 16.15 -9.09 22.26
C LEU A 300 15.72 -9.09 20.80
N VAL A 301 16.62 -8.74 19.88
CA VAL A 301 16.29 -8.60 18.46
C VAL A 301 17.36 -9.29 17.62
N PRO A 302 17.07 -10.50 17.10
CA PRO A 302 17.94 -11.14 16.13
C PRO A 302 17.85 -10.46 14.76
N ASP A 303 18.74 -10.84 13.85
CA ASP A 303 18.74 -10.37 12.47
C ASP A 303 17.44 -10.77 11.72
N ASP A 304 17.12 -10.07 10.62
CA ASP A 304 15.91 -10.32 9.82
C ASP A 304 14.57 -10.23 10.60
N CYS A 305 14.54 -9.33 11.59
CA CYS A 305 13.32 -8.84 12.23
C CYS A 305 13.04 -7.40 11.77
N ALA A 306 11.84 -7.13 11.27
CA ALA A 306 11.45 -5.76 10.92
C ALA A 306 9.96 -5.48 11.11
N LEU A 307 9.66 -4.19 11.13
CA LEU A 307 8.33 -3.58 11.16
C LEU A 307 8.17 -2.76 9.89
N ARG A 308 7.11 -3.02 9.12
CA ARG A 308 6.66 -2.15 8.03
C ARG A 308 5.48 -1.32 8.51
N VAL A 309 5.52 -0.01 8.28
CA VAL A 309 4.40 0.92 8.49
C VAL A 309 4.22 1.72 7.21
N GLY A 310 3.10 1.50 6.53
CA GLY A 310 2.86 2.01 5.19
C GLY A 310 3.94 1.54 4.20
N ALA A 311 4.61 2.49 3.56
CA ALA A 311 5.67 2.23 2.58
C ALA A 311 7.06 2.04 3.20
N GLU A 312 7.22 2.26 4.50
CA GLU A 312 8.53 2.27 5.15
C GLU A 312 8.73 1.02 6.02
N THR A 313 9.88 0.38 5.87
CA THR A 313 10.29 -0.79 6.67
C THR A 313 11.52 -0.45 7.50
N ARG A 314 11.43 -0.63 8.82
CA ARG A 314 12.55 -0.45 9.77
C ARG A 314 12.86 -1.76 10.49
N ALA A 315 14.13 -2.13 10.49
CA ALA A 315 14.63 -3.19 11.36
C ALA A 315 14.77 -2.67 12.79
N TRP A 316 14.51 -3.51 13.78
CA TRP A 316 14.77 -3.14 15.17
C TRP A 316 16.26 -3.23 15.50
N ARG A 317 16.71 -2.34 16.39
CA ARG A 317 18.05 -2.36 16.97
C ARG A 317 17.92 -2.31 18.49
N LYS A 318 18.67 -3.16 19.20
CA LYS A 318 18.58 -3.25 20.66
C LYS A 318 18.79 -1.86 21.28
N GLY A 319 17.85 -1.45 22.13
CA GLY A 319 17.89 -0.17 22.83
C GLY A 319 17.59 1.07 21.98
N GLU A 320 17.27 0.91 20.69
CA GLU A 320 16.87 2.02 19.83
C GLU A 320 15.36 1.94 19.57
N MET A 321 14.62 2.89 20.14
CA MET A 321 13.17 2.93 20.05
C MET A 321 12.65 3.18 18.64
N LEU A 322 11.56 2.51 18.29
CA LEU A 322 10.70 2.88 17.16
C LEU A 322 9.37 3.41 17.67
N LEU A 323 8.92 4.55 17.14
CA LEU A 323 7.62 5.14 17.45
C LEU A 323 6.85 5.28 16.14
N PHE A 324 5.63 4.75 16.08
CA PHE A 324 4.87 4.72 14.84
C PHE A 324 3.36 4.89 15.08
N ASP A 325 2.69 5.32 14.02
CA ASP A 325 1.23 5.41 13.97
C ASP A 325 0.67 4.05 13.53
N ASP A 326 0.12 3.28 14.49
CA ASP A 326 -0.46 1.96 14.22
C ASP A 326 -1.77 2.04 13.43
N SER A 327 -2.38 3.22 13.30
CA SER A 327 -3.55 3.37 12.45
C SER A 327 -3.23 3.38 10.95
N ILE A 328 -1.95 3.49 10.56
CA ILE A 328 -1.49 3.21 9.19
C ILE A 328 -1.24 1.70 9.06
N GLU A 329 -1.57 1.12 7.91
CA GLU A 329 -1.35 -0.31 7.66
C GLU A 329 0.07 -0.72 8.04
N HIS A 330 0.20 -1.71 8.92
CA HIS A 330 1.49 -2.17 9.40
C HIS A 330 1.52 -3.69 9.56
N GLU A 331 2.72 -4.24 9.46
CA GLU A 331 3.02 -5.66 9.66
C GLU A 331 4.39 -5.82 10.29
N ALA A 332 4.60 -6.96 10.94
CA ALA A 332 5.84 -7.23 11.66
C ALA A 332 6.26 -8.69 11.49
N TRP A 333 7.54 -8.94 11.30
CA TRP A 333 8.06 -10.30 11.17
C TRP A 333 9.28 -10.57 12.04
N ASN A 334 9.50 -11.85 12.28
CA ASN A 334 10.73 -12.44 12.77
C ASN A 334 11.03 -13.62 11.85
N ARG A 335 11.92 -13.42 10.88
CA ARG A 335 12.35 -14.46 9.93
C ARG A 335 13.62 -15.18 10.40
N SER A 336 14.12 -14.81 11.57
CA SER A 336 15.29 -15.42 12.19
C SER A 336 14.98 -16.78 12.82
N GLY A 337 16.03 -17.48 13.24
CA GLY A 337 15.95 -18.69 14.06
C GLY A 337 15.81 -18.45 15.57
N GLU A 338 15.74 -17.21 16.02
CA GLU A 338 15.73 -16.84 17.45
C GLU A 338 14.50 -16.01 17.82
N THR A 339 14.13 -15.99 19.11
CA THR A 339 12.97 -15.23 19.59
C THR A 339 13.27 -13.74 19.64
N ARG A 340 12.34 -12.92 19.13
CA ARG A 340 12.37 -11.46 19.25
C ARG A 340 11.48 -11.01 20.42
N ILE A 341 11.98 -10.12 21.27
CA ILE A 341 11.21 -9.50 22.37
C ILE A 341 11.46 -7.99 22.41
N ILE A 342 10.37 -7.24 22.49
CA ILE A 342 10.35 -5.79 22.62
C ILE A 342 9.46 -5.39 23.80
N LEU A 343 9.74 -4.25 24.43
CA LEU A 343 8.77 -3.57 25.28
C LEU A 343 7.89 -2.69 24.38
N LEU A 344 6.59 -2.99 24.37
CA LEU A 344 5.56 -2.27 23.63
C LEU A 344 4.72 -1.45 24.61
N PHE A 345 4.52 -0.17 24.32
CA PHE A 345 3.59 0.68 25.06
C PHE A 345 3.01 1.77 24.17
N GLU A 346 1.94 2.42 24.63
CA GLU A 346 1.27 3.49 23.90
C GLU A 346 1.52 4.87 24.52
N VAL A 347 1.58 5.90 23.69
CA VAL A 347 1.65 7.32 24.09
C VAL A 347 0.63 8.14 23.31
N TRP A 348 0.19 9.27 23.86
CA TRP A 348 -0.60 10.21 23.08
C TRP A 348 0.16 10.71 21.85
N ARG A 349 -0.56 10.97 20.75
CA ARG A 349 0.01 11.72 19.63
C ARG A 349 0.51 13.09 20.11
N PRO A 350 1.75 13.49 19.73
CA PRO A 350 2.30 14.76 20.19
C PRO A 350 1.50 15.97 19.68
N GLU A 351 0.76 15.80 18.58
CA GLU A 351 -0.08 16.85 18.00
C GLU A 351 -1.39 17.12 18.77
N ILE A 352 -1.79 16.22 19.67
CA ILE A 352 -3.03 16.39 20.45
C ILE A 352 -2.74 17.20 21.70
N GLY A 353 -3.45 18.33 21.86
CA GLY A 353 -3.31 19.23 23.00
C GLY A 353 -3.88 18.64 24.30
N MET A 354 -3.56 19.23 25.45
CA MET A 354 -4.02 18.70 26.75
C MET A 354 -5.55 18.67 26.87
N GLU A 355 -6.24 19.76 26.49
CA GLU A 355 -7.70 19.85 26.54
C GLU A 355 -8.37 18.77 25.67
N GLU A 356 -7.81 18.49 24.49
CA GLU A 356 -8.30 17.43 23.60
C GLU A 356 -8.04 16.04 24.18
N ARG A 357 -6.90 15.80 24.84
CA ARG A 357 -6.61 14.53 25.53
C ARG A 357 -7.62 14.25 26.63
N GLU A 358 -7.96 15.26 27.43
CA GLU A 358 -8.99 15.15 28.47
C GLU A 358 -10.37 14.84 27.86
N ALA A 359 -10.76 15.58 26.81
CA ALA A 359 -12.02 15.34 26.10
C ALA A 359 -12.09 13.94 25.46
N LEU A 360 -11.00 13.49 24.83
CA LEU A 360 -10.88 12.15 24.24
C LEU A 360 -10.95 11.06 25.33
N ALA A 361 -10.30 11.26 26.47
CA ALA A 361 -10.39 10.32 27.59
C ALA A 361 -11.84 10.19 28.09
N SER A 362 -12.56 11.30 28.25
CA SER A 362 -13.99 11.28 28.61
C SER A 362 -14.85 10.62 27.53
N LEU A 363 -14.59 10.90 26.25
CA LEU A 363 -15.32 10.30 25.13
C LEU A 363 -15.15 8.79 25.09
N PHE A 364 -13.92 8.29 25.22
CA PHE A 364 -13.65 6.85 25.21
C PHE A 364 -14.25 6.14 26.43
N GLN A 365 -14.21 6.76 27.62
CA GLN A 365 -14.90 6.23 28.80
C GLN A 365 -16.42 6.15 28.58
N ALA A 366 -17.02 7.13 27.90
CA ALA A 366 -18.44 7.10 27.57
C ALA A 366 -18.79 5.98 26.56
N ILE A 367 -17.92 5.75 25.57
CA ILE A 367 -18.06 4.64 24.62
C ILE A 367 -18.01 3.29 25.34
N ASP A 368 -17.04 3.10 26.24
CA ASP A 368 -16.87 1.85 27.00
C ASP A 368 -17.97 1.63 28.05
N ALA A 369 -18.61 2.71 28.52
CA ALA A 369 -19.79 2.61 29.40
C ALA A 369 -21.06 2.19 28.63
N PHE A 370 -21.14 2.46 27.33
CA PHE A 370 -22.30 2.09 26.51
C PHE A 370 -22.30 0.60 26.15
N GLY A 371 -21.12 0.02 25.95
CA GLY A 371 -20.99 -1.35 25.48
C GLY A 371 -19.61 -1.95 25.76
N PRO A 372 -19.47 -3.25 25.52
CA PRO A 372 -18.22 -3.97 25.76
C PRO A 372 -17.07 -3.34 24.98
N ALA A 373 -15.94 -3.14 25.65
CA ALA A 373 -14.74 -2.58 25.05
C ALA A 373 -14.28 -3.41 23.83
N GLN A 374 -13.95 -2.73 22.74
CA GLN A 374 -13.38 -3.37 21.56
C GLN A 374 -11.92 -3.74 21.85
N ILE A 375 -11.58 -5.01 21.65
CA ILE A 375 -10.24 -5.55 21.86
C ILE A 375 -9.44 -5.41 20.57
N ASP A 376 -8.21 -4.94 20.69
CA ASP A 376 -7.26 -4.90 19.59
C ASP A 376 -6.81 -6.33 19.28
N ASN A 377 -7.24 -6.81 18.12
CA ASN A 377 -7.06 -8.20 17.72
C ASN A 377 -5.94 -8.37 16.69
N GLY A 378 -5.21 -7.29 16.37
CA GLY A 378 -4.15 -7.30 15.35
C GLY A 378 -4.64 -7.79 13.98
N ALA A 379 -5.91 -7.53 13.65
CA ALA A 379 -6.64 -8.08 12.49
C ALA A 379 -7.11 -6.99 11.53
#